data_AF-A0A6F8ZQT4-F1
#
_entry.id   AF-A0A6F8ZQT4-F1
#
_cell.length_a   1.000
_cell.length_b   1.000
_cell.length_c   1.000
_cell.angle_alpha   90.00
_cell.angle_beta   90.00
_cell.angle_gamma   90.00
#
_symmetry.space_group_name_H-M   'P 1'
#
loop_
_entity.id
_entity.type
_entity.pdbx_description
1 polymer ?
#
loop_
_entity_poly.entity_id
_entity_poly.type
_entity_poly.pdbx_seq_one_letter_code
_entity_poly.pdbx_strand_id
1 'polypeptide(L)'
;MTLITLFNSLTTTQVAVGVGQELQLIVGIAERLKQGGEDQWNHYVRFFDLRLMFLLTAQRVEMRTQLLRELRGVSLLSNHLDATLGLCWPDTFEVGRAGVEVDLDAEEPAELPPLSREKIERAMEILKILFNITYDANRREVDEEETASFRHLGAILRHCVMSTADGEDYTEEFHSHSLNLLGNLPLPCLDVLLLPKVQQGSIEYMGVNMDAVNMLLEYMEKRLDRVSCLGPSTTGPHKHAGQEAEGDLAAVSQPAHRECTHPQRDQEVPQDEGTVPSESIQTP
;
A
#
# COMPACT_ATOMS: atom_id res chain seq x y z
N MET A 1 14.96 -18.93 -18.39
CA MET A 1 15.30 -18.18 -17.17
C MET A 1 14.12 -18.27 -16.23
N THR A 2 14.26 -18.92 -15.08
CA THR A 2 13.19 -19.09 -14.09
C THR A 2 12.89 -17.76 -13.39
N LEU A 3 11.63 -17.50 -13.03
CA LEU A 3 11.18 -16.26 -12.33
C LEU A 3 12.00 -15.96 -11.07
N ILE A 4 12.43 -17.01 -10.36
CA ILE A 4 13.29 -16.93 -9.18
C ILE A 4 14.68 -16.37 -9.52
N THR A 5 15.28 -16.77 -10.65
CA THR A 5 16.58 -16.26 -11.09
C THR A 5 16.49 -14.78 -11.49
N LEU A 6 15.38 -14.38 -12.12
CA LEU A 6 15.12 -12.99 -12.47
C LEU A 6 14.93 -12.14 -11.21
N PHE A 7 14.14 -12.62 -10.24
CA PHE A 7 13.95 -12.00 -8.93
C PHE A 7 15.28 -11.78 -8.21
N ASN A 8 16.10 -12.84 -8.06
CA ASN A 8 17.41 -12.75 -7.41
C ASN A 8 18.38 -11.80 -8.12
N SER A 9 18.27 -11.68 -9.45
CA SER A 9 19.11 -10.74 -10.21
C SER A 9 18.67 -9.29 -9.98
N LEU A 10 17.35 -9.05 -9.89
CA LEU A 10 16.77 -7.72 -9.69
C LEU A 10 16.89 -7.20 -8.26
N THR A 11 16.99 -8.08 -7.26
CA THR A 11 17.31 -7.69 -5.88
C THR A 11 18.77 -7.29 -5.72
N THR A 12 19.67 -7.79 -6.57
CA THR A 12 21.12 -7.67 -6.35
C THR A 12 21.75 -6.51 -7.11
N THR A 13 21.18 -6.05 -8.24
CA THR A 13 21.88 -5.11 -9.13
C THR A 13 20.96 -4.09 -9.79
N GLN A 14 21.29 -2.79 -9.66
CA GLN A 14 20.58 -1.69 -10.32
C GLN A 14 20.59 -1.77 -11.85
N VAL A 15 21.61 -2.42 -12.42
CA VAL A 15 21.70 -2.71 -13.86
C VAL A 15 20.59 -3.66 -14.32
N ALA A 16 20.26 -4.69 -13.53
CA ALA A 16 19.19 -5.62 -13.85
C ALA A 16 17.82 -4.91 -13.88
N VAL A 17 17.62 -3.93 -12.98
CA VAL A 17 16.39 -3.12 -12.93
C VAL A 17 16.24 -2.25 -14.18
N GLY A 18 17.35 -1.65 -14.65
CA GLY A 18 17.38 -0.91 -15.91
C GLY A 18 17.03 -1.79 -17.12
N VAL A 19 17.63 -2.97 -17.22
CA VAL A 19 17.31 -3.95 -18.27
C VAL A 19 15.84 -4.41 -18.19
N GLY A 20 15.29 -4.54 -16.98
CA GLY A 20 13.88 -4.90 -16.79
C GLY A 20 12.90 -3.86 -17.35
N GLN A 21 13.25 -2.57 -17.26
CA GLN A 21 12.51 -1.47 -17.88
C GLN A 21 12.64 -1.49 -19.42
N GLU A 22 13.84 -1.70 -19.94
CA GLU A 22 14.06 -1.83 -21.40
C GLU A 22 13.28 -2.99 -22.01
N LEU A 23 13.18 -4.11 -21.29
CA LEU A 23 12.43 -5.29 -21.71
C LEU A 23 10.91 -5.19 -21.46
N GLN A 24 10.40 -4.06 -20.96
CA GLN A 24 8.98 -3.85 -20.66
C GLN A 24 8.40 -4.95 -19.74
N LEU A 25 9.20 -5.43 -18.77
CA LEU A 25 8.80 -6.52 -17.89
C LEU A 25 7.50 -6.21 -17.13
N ILE A 26 7.30 -4.95 -16.72
CA ILE A 26 6.10 -4.55 -15.99
C ILE A 26 4.83 -4.71 -16.83
N VAL A 27 4.91 -4.46 -18.14
CA VAL A 27 3.81 -4.65 -19.09
C VAL A 27 3.50 -6.14 -19.23
N GLY A 28 4.52 -6.97 -19.46
CA GLY A 28 4.34 -8.41 -19.58
C GLY A 28 3.78 -9.07 -18.31
N ILE A 29 4.20 -8.63 -17.13
CA ILE A 29 3.63 -9.11 -15.86
C ILE A 29 2.17 -8.64 -15.72
N ALA A 30 1.87 -7.37 -16.04
CA ALA A 30 0.50 -6.86 -15.98
C ALA A 30 -0.45 -7.58 -16.93
N GLU A 31 0.00 -7.91 -18.15
CA GLU A 31 -0.77 -8.72 -19.10
C GLU A 31 -1.06 -10.13 -18.56
N ARG A 32 -0.07 -10.76 -17.94
CA ARG A 32 -0.25 -12.09 -17.32
C ARG A 32 -1.21 -12.04 -16.13
N LEU A 33 -1.20 -10.98 -15.33
CA LEU A 33 -2.18 -10.75 -14.26
C LEU A 33 -3.61 -10.60 -14.81
N LYS A 34 -3.78 -9.95 -15.98
CA LYS A 34 -5.09 -9.81 -16.65
C LYS A 34 -5.64 -11.15 -17.19
N GLN A 35 -4.75 -12.04 -17.65
CA GLN A 35 -5.13 -13.29 -18.33
C GLN A 35 -5.46 -14.44 -17.35
N GLY A 36 -5.09 -14.33 -16.07
CA GLY A 36 -5.16 -15.43 -15.13
C GLY A 36 -6.50 -15.59 -14.42
N GLY A 37 -7.30 -16.58 -14.83
CA GLY A 37 -8.26 -17.24 -13.92
C GLY A 37 -7.51 -18.03 -12.83
N GLU A 38 -8.16 -18.32 -11.69
CA GLU A 38 -7.51 -18.98 -10.54
C GLU A 38 -6.80 -20.30 -10.87
N ASP A 39 -7.28 -21.04 -11.89
CA ASP A 39 -6.81 -22.38 -12.25
C ASP A 39 -5.62 -22.44 -13.22
N GLN A 40 -5.20 -21.32 -13.83
CA GLN A 40 -4.17 -21.38 -14.88
C GLN A 40 -2.73 -21.49 -14.36
N TRP A 41 -2.46 -20.98 -13.16
CA TRP A 41 -1.10 -20.82 -12.64
C TRP A 41 -1.03 -21.22 -11.16
N ASN A 42 0.04 -21.92 -10.79
CA ASN A 42 0.27 -22.26 -9.38
C ASN A 42 0.50 -21.00 -8.52
N HIS A 43 0.31 -21.13 -7.22
CA HIS A 43 0.49 -20.05 -6.25
C HIS A 43 1.85 -19.35 -6.40
N TYR A 44 2.94 -20.12 -6.48
CA TYR A 44 4.30 -19.57 -6.54
C TYR A 44 4.56 -18.68 -7.74
N VAL A 45 4.09 -19.04 -8.94
CA VAL A 45 4.28 -18.21 -10.14
C VAL A 45 3.61 -16.86 -9.95
N ARG A 46 2.36 -16.85 -9.47
CA ARG A 46 1.62 -15.60 -9.21
C ARG A 46 2.27 -14.77 -8.11
N PHE A 47 2.72 -15.43 -7.05
CA PHE A 47 3.43 -14.76 -5.95
C PHE A 47 4.73 -14.10 -6.43
N PHE A 48 5.56 -14.81 -7.21
CA PHE A 48 6.81 -14.25 -7.73
C PHE A 48 6.59 -13.15 -8.76
N ASP A 49 5.51 -13.21 -9.54
CA ASP A 49 5.12 -12.14 -10.45
C ASP A 49 4.79 -10.84 -9.70
N LEU A 50 3.99 -10.95 -8.64
CA LEU A 50 3.66 -9.82 -7.77
C LEU A 50 4.92 -9.30 -7.07
N ARG A 51 5.77 -10.20 -6.56
CA ARG A 51 7.02 -9.82 -5.89
C ARG A 51 7.97 -9.09 -6.84
N LEU A 52 8.03 -9.52 -8.08
CA LEU A 52 8.79 -8.87 -9.14
C LEU A 52 8.24 -7.48 -9.47
N MET A 53 6.92 -7.36 -9.62
CA MET A 53 6.26 -6.06 -9.83
C MET A 53 6.48 -5.11 -8.65
N PHE A 54 6.43 -5.61 -7.42
CA PHE A 54 6.75 -4.85 -6.21
C PHE A 54 8.18 -4.30 -6.27
N LEU A 55 9.17 -5.12 -6.61
CA LEU A 55 10.56 -4.66 -6.72
C LEU A 55 10.76 -3.60 -7.80
N LEU A 56 10.13 -3.78 -8.97
CA LEU A 56 10.24 -2.83 -10.08
C LEU A 56 9.63 -1.47 -9.70
N THR A 57 8.47 -1.48 -9.04
CA THR A 57 7.78 -0.27 -8.59
C THR A 57 8.43 0.38 -7.37
N ALA A 58 9.09 -0.38 -6.50
CA ALA A 58 9.85 0.16 -5.38
C ALA A 58 11.08 0.97 -5.85
N GLN A 59 11.76 0.49 -6.91
CA GLN A 59 13.07 1.00 -7.30
C GLN A 59 13.04 2.13 -8.33
N ARG A 60 11.99 2.27 -9.15
CA ARG A 60 11.94 3.26 -10.24
C ARG A 60 10.63 4.03 -10.29
N VAL A 61 10.72 5.36 -10.32
CA VAL A 61 9.56 6.27 -10.43
C VAL A 61 8.85 6.07 -11.77
N GLU A 62 9.61 5.80 -12.83
CA GLU A 62 9.13 5.58 -14.18
C GLU A 62 8.23 4.35 -14.22
N MET A 63 8.64 3.26 -13.56
CA MET A 63 7.85 2.02 -13.46
C MET A 63 6.55 2.25 -12.68
N ARG A 64 6.58 3.05 -11.60
CA ARG A 64 5.35 3.42 -10.88
C ARG A 64 4.40 4.21 -11.76
N THR A 65 4.94 5.20 -12.49
CA THR A 65 4.15 6.07 -13.36
C THR A 65 3.53 5.28 -14.51
N GLN A 66 4.31 4.40 -15.14
CA GLN A 66 3.85 3.51 -16.20
C GLN A 66 2.75 2.58 -15.70
N LEU A 67 2.95 1.91 -14.56
CA LEU A 67 1.93 1.01 -13.99
C LEU A 67 0.66 1.78 -13.62
N LEU A 68 0.80 2.93 -12.96
CA LEU A 68 -0.33 3.73 -12.51
C LEU A 68 -1.17 4.24 -13.68
N ARG A 69 -0.54 4.91 -14.64
CA ARG A 69 -1.23 5.66 -15.69
C ARG A 69 -1.50 4.82 -16.94
N GLU A 70 -0.46 4.20 -17.50
CA GLU A 70 -0.59 3.49 -18.79
C GLU A 70 -1.29 2.15 -18.63
N LEU A 71 -1.02 1.43 -17.53
CA LEU A 71 -1.57 0.10 -17.29
C LEU A 71 -2.82 0.11 -16.40
N ARG A 72 -3.31 1.30 -16.01
CA ARG A 72 -4.43 1.50 -15.07
C ARG A 72 -4.26 0.67 -13.79
N GLY A 73 -3.08 0.82 -13.16
CA GLY A 73 -2.59 -0.05 -12.11
C GLY A 73 -3.50 -0.19 -10.90
N VAL A 74 -4.20 0.88 -10.50
CA VAL A 74 -5.17 0.82 -9.39
C VAL A 74 -6.29 -0.17 -9.71
N SER A 75 -7.01 0.04 -10.81
CA SER A 75 -8.10 -0.87 -11.22
C SER A 75 -7.60 -2.30 -11.44
N LEU A 76 -6.46 -2.47 -12.12
CA LEU A 76 -5.87 -3.77 -12.38
C LEU A 76 -5.58 -4.56 -11.09
N LEU A 77 -4.90 -3.92 -10.14
CA LEU A 77 -4.49 -4.56 -8.90
C LEU A 77 -5.66 -4.72 -7.93
N SER A 78 -6.61 -3.79 -7.89
CA SER A 78 -7.86 -3.93 -7.12
C SER A 78 -8.65 -5.14 -7.58
N ASN A 79 -8.85 -5.32 -8.90
CA ASN A 79 -9.54 -6.50 -9.43
C ASN A 79 -8.79 -7.80 -9.11
N HIS A 80 -7.45 -7.75 -9.10
CA HIS A 80 -6.65 -8.93 -8.74
C HIS A 80 -6.69 -9.24 -7.24
N LEU A 81 -6.77 -8.20 -6.39
CA LEU A 81 -6.95 -8.33 -4.95
C LEU A 81 -8.34 -8.91 -4.63
N ASP A 82 -9.37 -8.39 -5.28
CA ASP A 82 -10.75 -8.90 -5.23
C ASP A 82 -10.78 -10.40 -5.54
N ALA A 83 -10.26 -10.79 -6.70
CA ALA A 83 -10.18 -12.20 -7.09
C ALA A 83 -9.38 -13.05 -6.09
N THR A 84 -8.25 -12.55 -5.57
CA THR A 84 -7.41 -13.27 -4.60
C THR A 84 -8.15 -13.54 -3.28
N LEU A 85 -8.97 -12.59 -2.84
CA LEU A 85 -9.76 -12.71 -1.62
C LEU A 85 -11.07 -13.47 -1.84
N GLY A 86 -11.50 -13.64 -3.09
CA GLY A 86 -12.74 -14.31 -3.46
C GLY A 86 -13.96 -13.53 -3.02
N LEU A 87 -13.99 -12.22 -3.31
CA LEU A 87 -15.07 -11.37 -2.85
C LEU A 87 -16.31 -11.51 -3.74
N CYS A 88 -17.44 -11.12 -3.16
CA CYS A 88 -18.69 -10.91 -3.89
C CYS A 88 -19.23 -9.51 -3.57
N TRP A 89 -19.99 -8.95 -4.52
CA TRP A 89 -20.48 -7.58 -4.47
C TRP A 89 -22.02 -7.60 -4.52
N PRO A 90 -22.71 -7.84 -3.38
CA PRO A 90 -24.17 -7.89 -3.33
C PRO A 90 -24.83 -6.54 -3.63
N ASP A 91 -24.16 -5.42 -3.31
CA ASP A 91 -24.61 -4.06 -3.57
C ASP A 91 -23.39 -3.14 -3.81
N THR A 92 -23.65 -1.89 -4.17
CA THR A 92 -22.65 -0.86 -4.43
C THR A 92 -21.81 -0.63 -3.18
N PHE A 93 -20.52 -0.95 -3.25
CA PHE A 93 -19.56 -0.87 -2.14
C PHE A 93 -19.86 -1.79 -0.94
N GLU A 94 -20.83 -2.71 -1.05
CA GLU A 94 -21.01 -3.82 -0.12
C GLU A 94 -20.16 -5.00 -0.60
N VAL A 95 -19.40 -5.57 0.33
CA VAL A 95 -18.38 -6.60 0.04
C VAL A 95 -18.63 -7.76 0.99
N GLY A 96 -18.76 -8.95 0.43
CA GLY A 96 -18.77 -10.23 1.15
C GLY A 96 -17.72 -11.18 0.60
N ARG A 97 -17.67 -12.41 1.10
CA ARG A 97 -16.89 -13.51 0.48
C ARG A 97 -17.83 -14.51 -0.18
N ALA A 98 -17.51 -14.89 -1.42
CA ALA A 98 -18.29 -15.87 -2.16
C ALA A 98 -18.25 -17.24 -1.44
N GLY A 99 -19.41 -17.90 -1.37
CA GLY A 99 -19.53 -19.26 -0.81
C GLY A 99 -19.58 -19.35 0.72
N VAL A 100 -19.72 -18.22 1.42
CA VAL A 100 -20.09 -18.22 2.84
C VAL A 100 -21.61 -18.06 2.94
N GLU A 101 -22.31 -19.14 3.30
CA GLU A 101 -23.72 -19.06 3.66
C GLU A 101 -23.80 -18.38 5.03
N VAL A 102 -24.32 -17.17 5.07
CA VAL A 102 -24.65 -16.49 6.33
C VAL A 102 -26.01 -17.02 6.74
N ASP A 103 -26.03 -17.87 7.77
CA ASP A 103 -27.28 -18.29 8.40
C ASP A 103 -27.95 -17.05 8.99
N LEU A 104 -29.00 -16.55 8.30
CA LEU A 104 -29.72 -15.33 8.68
C LEU A 104 -30.46 -15.45 10.03
N ASP A 105 -30.61 -16.68 10.54
CA ASP A 105 -31.29 -16.99 11.80
C ASP A 105 -30.31 -17.24 12.97
N ALA A 106 -28.98 -17.10 12.76
CA ALA A 106 -28.00 -17.26 13.82
C ALA A 106 -27.96 -16.01 14.72
N GLU A 107 -28.06 -16.19 16.05
CA GLU A 107 -28.00 -15.08 17.02
C GLU A 107 -26.61 -14.44 17.14
N GLU A 108 -25.56 -15.15 16.73
CA GLU A 108 -24.18 -14.68 16.72
C GLU A 108 -23.77 -14.27 15.30
N PRO A 109 -23.04 -13.14 15.12
CA PRO A 109 -22.53 -12.75 13.82
C PRO A 109 -21.71 -13.89 13.21
N ALA A 110 -22.03 -14.30 11.99
CA ALA A 110 -21.26 -15.34 11.30
C ALA A 110 -19.82 -14.88 11.10
N GLU A 111 -18.89 -15.35 11.94
CA GLU A 111 -17.47 -15.08 11.77
C GLU A 111 -17.00 -15.69 10.44
N LEU A 112 -16.46 -14.84 9.56
CA LEU A 112 -15.90 -15.30 8.30
C LEU A 112 -14.71 -16.21 8.59
N PRO A 113 -14.61 -17.38 7.91
CA PRO A 113 -13.46 -18.25 8.08
C PRO A 113 -12.16 -17.50 7.75
N PRO A 114 -11.04 -17.80 8.45
CA PRO A 114 -9.78 -17.12 8.20
C PRO A 114 -9.30 -17.35 6.77
N LEU A 115 -8.62 -16.34 6.20
CA LEU A 115 -7.99 -16.45 4.88
C LEU A 115 -6.81 -17.42 4.94
N SER A 116 -6.68 -18.26 3.91
CA SER A 116 -5.51 -19.14 3.79
C SER A 116 -4.23 -18.34 3.63
N ARG A 117 -3.12 -18.91 4.12
CA ARG A 117 -1.79 -18.31 4.03
C ARG A 117 -1.43 -17.86 2.61
N GLU A 118 -1.66 -18.72 1.61
CA GLU A 118 -1.35 -18.39 0.22
C GLU A 118 -2.15 -17.19 -0.31
N LYS A 119 -3.39 -16.99 0.14
CA LYS A 119 -4.21 -15.83 -0.22
C LYS A 119 -3.66 -14.57 0.42
N ILE A 120 -3.31 -14.63 1.70
CA ILE A 120 -2.71 -13.51 2.45
C ILE A 120 -1.37 -13.09 1.86
N GLU A 121 -0.47 -14.03 1.57
CA GLU A 121 0.83 -13.73 0.97
C GLU A 121 0.68 -12.99 -0.38
N ARG A 122 -0.24 -13.43 -1.24
CA ARG A 122 -0.53 -12.72 -2.50
C ARG A 122 -1.17 -11.35 -2.26
N ALA A 123 -2.17 -11.29 -1.38
CA ALA A 123 -2.87 -10.05 -1.07
C ALA A 123 -1.90 -8.99 -0.54
N MET A 124 -0.99 -9.35 0.37
CA MET A 124 0.04 -8.44 0.88
C MET A 124 0.97 -7.92 -0.20
N GLU A 125 1.40 -8.76 -1.15
CA GLU A 125 2.22 -8.26 -2.26
C GLU A 125 1.44 -7.29 -3.17
N ILE A 126 0.15 -7.55 -3.42
CA ILE A 126 -0.71 -6.61 -4.15
C ILE A 126 -0.84 -5.28 -3.40
N LEU A 127 -1.09 -5.31 -2.09
CA LEU A 127 -1.17 -4.13 -1.23
C LEU A 127 0.14 -3.32 -1.25
N LYS A 128 1.29 -3.99 -1.20
CA LYS A 128 2.61 -3.33 -1.29
C LYS A 128 2.83 -2.64 -2.63
N ILE A 129 2.42 -3.26 -3.75
CA ILE A 129 2.50 -2.64 -5.08
C ILE A 129 1.55 -1.43 -5.16
N LEU A 130 0.30 -1.59 -4.71
CA LEU A 130 -0.69 -0.51 -4.65
C LEU A 130 -0.19 0.66 -3.81
N PHE A 131 0.44 0.39 -2.66
CA PHE A 131 1.04 1.44 -1.82
C PHE A 131 2.14 2.20 -2.58
N ASN A 132 3.02 1.49 -3.27
CA ASN A 132 4.09 2.11 -4.05
C ASN A 132 3.52 3.07 -5.12
N ILE A 133 2.49 2.65 -5.86
CA ILE A 133 1.96 3.45 -6.98
C ILE A 133 0.97 4.53 -6.56
N THR A 134 0.40 4.46 -5.34
CA THR A 134 -0.59 5.44 -4.84
C THR A 134 -0.01 6.47 -3.87
N TYR A 135 1.31 6.49 -3.65
CA TYR A 135 1.97 7.36 -2.66
C TYR A 135 1.60 8.85 -2.74
N ASP A 136 1.30 9.39 -3.92
CA ASP A 136 0.93 10.80 -4.12
C ASP A 136 -0.57 11.03 -4.37
N ALA A 137 -1.40 9.97 -4.31
CA ALA A 137 -2.79 10.02 -4.72
C ALA A 137 -3.65 10.95 -3.82
N ASN A 138 -3.37 11.01 -2.52
CA ASN A 138 -4.10 11.89 -1.59
C ASN A 138 -3.75 13.39 -1.73
N ARG A 139 -2.71 13.73 -2.51
CA ARG A 139 -2.20 15.10 -2.69
C ARG A 139 -2.54 15.71 -4.06
N ARG A 140 -3.17 14.94 -4.93
CA ARG A 140 -3.51 15.34 -6.30
C ARG A 140 -5.01 15.32 -6.51
N GLU A 141 -5.46 16.11 -7.48
CA GLU A 141 -6.83 15.97 -7.99
C GLU A 141 -6.91 14.66 -8.80
N VAL A 142 -7.97 13.90 -8.52
CA VAL A 142 -8.30 12.65 -9.21
C VAL A 142 -9.57 12.88 -10.02
N ASP A 143 -9.60 12.34 -11.24
CA ASP A 143 -10.81 12.42 -12.07
C ASP A 143 -11.90 11.47 -11.57
N GLU A 144 -13.06 11.48 -12.23
CA GLU A 144 -14.20 10.63 -11.83
C GLU A 144 -13.91 9.13 -11.97
N GLU A 145 -13.12 8.73 -12.97
CA GLU A 145 -12.77 7.32 -13.23
C GLU A 145 -11.78 6.80 -12.18
N GLU A 146 -10.76 7.61 -11.85
CA GLU A 146 -9.83 7.34 -10.77
C GLU A 146 -10.56 7.32 -9.42
N THR A 147 -11.48 8.26 -9.19
CA THR A 147 -12.30 8.31 -7.97
C THR A 147 -13.12 7.03 -7.80
N ALA A 148 -13.78 6.54 -8.86
CA ALA A 148 -14.51 5.28 -8.82
C ALA A 148 -13.59 4.09 -8.49
N SER A 149 -12.39 4.07 -9.07
CA SER A 149 -11.37 3.05 -8.81
C SER A 149 -10.89 3.08 -7.36
N PHE A 150 -10.66 4.27 -6.79
CA PHE A 150 -10.26 4.43 -5.39
C PHE A 150 -11.37 4.07 -4.41
N ARG A 151 -12.64 4.38 -4.71
CA ARG A 151 -13.78 3.93 -3.89
C ARG A 151 -13.93 2.42 -3.90
N HIS A 152 -13.80 1.80 -5.07
CA HIS A 152 -13.81 0.34 -5.19
C HIS A 152 -12.66 -0.29 -4.37
N LEU A 153 -11.45 0.26 -4.49
CA LEU A 153 -10.32 -0.15 -3.65
C LEU A 153 -10.60 0.05 -2.16
N GLY A 154 -11.17 1.19 -1.75
CA GLY A 154 -11.51 1.47 -0.36
C GLY A 154 -12.50 0.46 0.23
N ALA A 155 -13.48 0.03 -0.55
CA ALA A 155 -14.41 -1.03 -0.15
C ALA A 155 -13.71 -2.39 0.04
N ILE A 156 -12.75 -2.73 -0.82
CA ILE A 156 -11.91 -3.93 -0.65
C ILE A 156 -11.06 -3.81 0.63
N LEU A 157 -10.42 -2.65 0.87
CA LEU A 157 -9.57 -2.44 2.05
C LEU A 157 -10.36 -2.52 3.35
N ARG A 158 -11.60 -2.02 3.36
CA ARG A 158 -12.52 -2.21 4.50
C ARG A 158 -12.65 -3.69 4.84
N HIS A 159 -12.90 -4.52 3.83
CA HIS A 159 -13.00 -5.97 4.01
C HIS A 159 -11.66 -6.60 4.44
N CYS A 160 -10.52 -6.11 3.95
CA CYS A 160 -9.21 -6.58 4.39
C CYS A 160 -8.99 -6.33 5.89
N VAL A 161 -9.35 -5.15 6.40
CA VAL A 161 -9.20 -4.77 7.80
C VAL A 161 -10.14 -5.58 8.71
N MET A 162 -11.31 -5.97 8.20
CA MET A 162 -12.26 -6.82 8.93
C MET A 162 -11.99 -8.32 8.78
N SER A 163 -10.99 -8.71 7.99
CA SER A 163 -10.65 -10.11 7.71
C SER A 163 -9.55 -10.62 8.62
N THR A 164 -9.64 -11.89 9.02
CA THR A 164 -8.58 -12.59 9.77
C THR A 164 -7.80 -13.55 8.87
N ALA A 165 -6.56 -13.82 9.24
CA ALA A 165 -5.67 -14.81 8.63
C ALA A 165 -5.48 -16.03 9.56
N ASP A 166 -4.93 -17.11 9.02
CA ASP A 166 -4.47 -18.26 9.81
C ASP A 166 -3.21 -17.89 10.61
N GLY A 167 -3.42 -17.23 11.75
CA GLY A 167 -2.38 -16.71 12.66
C GLY A 167 -2.53 -15.21 12.96
N GLU A 168 -2.29 -14.84 14.21
CA GLU A 168 -2.40 -13.45 14.67
C GLU A 168 -1.33 -12.55 14.01
N ASP A 169 -0.08 -13.00 13.94
CA ASP A 169 1.02 -12.25 13.31
C ASP A 169 0.71 -11.89 11.84
N TYR A 170 0.19 -12.83 11.06
CA TYR A 170 -0.22 -12.60 9.67
C TYR A 170 -1.42 -11.66 9.57
N THR A 171 -2.35 -11.73 10.53
CA THR A 171 -3.50 -10.84 10.59
C THR A 171 -3.05 -9.40 10.83
N GLU A 172 -2.15 -9.18 11.79
CA GLU A 172 -1.60 -7.87 12.08
C GLU A 172 -0.79 -7.27 10.91
N GLU A 173 0.07 -8.08 10.27
CA GLU A 173 0.84 -7.64 9.10
C GLU A 173 -0.11 -7.27 7.95
N PHE A 174 -1.13 -8.08 7.70
CA PHE A 174 -2.13 -7.84 6.66
C PHE A 174 -2.96 -6.57 6.91
N HIS A 175 -3.42 -6.35 8.15
CA HIS A 175 -4.09 -5.12 8.56
C HIS A 175 -3.18 -3.90 8.39
N SER A 176 -1.92 -4.01 8.80
CA SER A 176 -0.93 -2.94 8.63
C SER A 176 -0.78 -2.50 7.19
N HIS A 177 -0.61 -3.45 6.25
CA HIS A 177 -0.53 -3.13 4.83
C HIS A 177 -1.82 -2.51 4.27
N SER A 178 -2.99 -3.01 4.72
CA SER A 178 -4.29 -2.50 4.30
C SER A 178 -4.50 -1.05 4.76
N LEU A 179 -4.14 -0.75 6.00
CA LEU A 179 -4.30 0.58 6.60
C LEU A 179 -3.28 1.60 6.08
N ASN A 180 -2.05 1.18 5.84
CA ASN A 180 -1.06 2.03 5.19
C ASN A 180 -1.53 2.45 3.78
N LEU A 181 -2.15 1.54 3.04
CA LEU A 181 -2.75 1.86 1.74
C LEU A 181 -3.99 2.74 1.88
N LEU A 182 -4.85 2.51 2.88
CA LEU A 182 -6.02 3.34 3.15
C LEU A 182 -5.62 4.81 3.37
N GLY A 183 -4.46 5.06 4.01
CA GLY A 183 -3.90 6.40 4.18
C GLY A 183 -3.46 7.11 2.89
N ASN A 184 -3.26 6.37 1.80
CA ASN A 184 -2.91 6.93 0.49
C ASN A 184 -4.14 7.31 -0.34
N LEU A 185 -5.34 6.83 0.00
CA LEU A 185 -6.54 7.12 -0.77
C LEU A 185 -6.94 8.61 -0.64
N PRO A 186 -7.52 9.22 -1.70
CA PRO A 186 -8.11 10.55 -1.60
C PRO A 186 -9.23 10.58 -0.53
N LEU A 187 -9.26 11.63 0.29
CA LEU A 187 -10.24 11.77 1.39
C LEU A 187 -11.71 11.56 0.97
N PRO A 188 -12.18 12.07 -0.20
CA PRO A 188 -13.57 11.86 -0.63
C PRO A 188 -13.93 10.40 -0.93
N CYS A 189 -12.95 9.50 -1.05
CA CYS A 189 -13.16 8.08 -1.31
C CYS A 189 -13.25 7.24 -0.04
N LEU A 190 -13.00 7.81 1.14
CA LEU A 190 -13.08 7.12 2.43
C LEU A 190 -14.53 7.02 2.94
N ASP A 191 -15.48 7.68 2.28
CA ASP A 191 -16.92 7.55 2.51
C ASP A 191 -17.39 6.08 2.45
N VAL A 192 -16.78 5.27 1.60
CA VAL A 192 -17.08 3.83 1.46
C VAL A 192 -16.87 3.01 2.73
N LEU A 193 -16.14 3.53 3.72
CA LEU A 193 -15.97 2.86 5.01
C LEU A 193 -17.28 2.86 5.83
N LEU A 194 -18.17 3.83 5.56
CA LEU A 194 -19.42 4.06 6.30
C LEU A 194 -20.67 3.64 5.52
N LEU A 195 -20.51 3.22 4.25
CA LEU A 195 -21.62 2.81 3.39
C LEU A 195 -22.27 1.45 3.69
N PRO A 196 -21.59 0.46 4.33
CA PRO A 196 -22.25 -0.80 4.66
C PRO A 196 -23.52 -0.60 5.48
N LYS A 197 -24.57 -1.36 5.17
CA LYS A 197 -25.79 -1.39 5.98
C LYS A 197 -25.48 -1.88 7.39
N VAL A 198 -26.21 -1.34 8.35
CA VAL A 198 -26.20 -1.83 9.74
C VAL A 198 -26.84 -3.22 9.75
N GLN A 199 -26.11 -4.21 10.25
CA GLN A 199 -26.58 -5.58 10.39
C GLN A 199 -26.75 -5.91 11.88
N GLN A 200 -27.40 -7.03 12.17
CA GLN A 200 -27.51 -7.50 13.55
C GLN A 200 -26.10 -7.83 14.09
N GLY A 201 -25.75 -7.24 15.23
CA GLY A 201 -24.40 -7.35 15.80
C GLY A 201 -23.40 -6.28 15.34
N SER A 202 -23.76 -5.43 14.37
CA SER A 202 -22.94 -4.26 14.00
C SER A 202 -22.95 -3.19 15.09
N ILE A 203 -21.84 -2.46 15.18
CA ILE A 203 -21.71 -1.23 15.96
C ILE A 203 -22.40 -0.12 15.17
N GLU A 204 -23.55 0.35 15.66
CA GLU A 204 -24.31 1.43 15.03
C GLU A 204 -24.13 2.77 15.76
N TYR A 205 -23.95 3.84 14.99
CA TYR A 205 -24.10 5.20 15.49
C TYR A 205 -24.94 6.04 14.53
N MET A 206 -26.09 6.55 15.00
CA MET A 206 -27.01 7.40 14.22
C MET A 206 -27.45 6.77 12.87
N GLY A 207 -27.73 5.46 12.86
CA GLY A 207 -28.12 4.75 11.63
C GLY A 207 -26.96 4.42 10.68
N VAL A 208 -25.71 4.66 11.09
CA VAL A 208 -24.50 4.39 10.29
C VAL A 208 -23.72 3.24 10.91
N ASN A 209 -23.23 2.32 10.06
CA ASN A 209 -22.34 1.24 10.48
C ASN A 209 -20.95 1.80 10.85
N MET A 210 -20.50 1.48 12.07
CA MET A 210 -19.23 1.94 12.63
C MET A 210 -18.21 0.81 12.82
N ASP A 211 -18.47 -0.40 12.30
CA ASP A 211 -17.59 -1.57 12.48
C ASP A 211 -16.18 -1.27 11.96
N ALA A 212 -16.08 -0.72 10.75
CA ALA A 212 -14.81 -0.34 10.15
C ALA A 212 -14.08 0.75 10.95
N VAL A 213 -14.82 1.73 11.49
CA VAL A 213 -14.25 2.81 12.30
C VAL A 213 -13.77 2.27 13.65
N ASN A 214 -14.52 1.39 14.28
CA ASN A 214 -14.13 0.75 15.53
C ASN A 214 -12.83 -0.06 15.35
N MET A 215 -12.74 -0.86 14.29
CA MET A 215 -11.51 -1.59 13.94
C MET A 215 -10.30 -0.66 13.73
N LEU A 216 -10.51 0.50 13.09
CA LEU A 216 -9.46 1.51 12.92
C LEU A 216 -8.99 2.07 14.26
N LEU A 217 -9.92 2.37 15.17
CA LEU A 217 -9.61 2.89 16.50
C LEU A 217 -8.84 1.87 17.34
N GLU A 218 -9.29 0.62 17.36
CA GLU A 218 -8.60 -0.48 18.06
C GLU A 218 -7.17 -0.67 17.52
N TYR A 219 -6.99 -0.60 16.20
CA TYR A 219 -5.67 -0.69 15.60
C TYR A 219 -4.78 0.50 15.98
N MET A 220 -5.32 1.72 16.01
CA MET A 220 -4.58 2.91 16.44
C MET A 220 -4.15 2.84 17.89
N GLU A 221 -5.02 2.34 18.78
CA GLU A 221 -4.73 2.12 20.20
C GLU A 221 -3.59 1.09 20.37
N LYS A 222 -3.71 -0.07 19.73
CA LYS A 222 -2.65 -1.10 19.72
C LYS A 222 -1.30 -0.57 19.24
N ARG A 223 -1.29 0.28 18.21
CA ARG A 223 -0.05 0.92 17.71
C ARG A 223 0.51 1.94 18.68
N LEU A 224 -0.34 2.71 19.35
CA LEU A 224 0.10 3.69 20.35
C LEU A 224 0.76 3.00 21.54
N ASP A 225 0.19 1.88 22.00
CA ASP A 225 0.76 1.08 23.08
C ASP A 225 2.15 0.53 22.72
N ARG A 226 2.33 0.01 21.50
CA ARG A 226 3.66 -0.45 21.03
C ARG A 226 4.68 0.67 20.97
N VAL A 227 4.29 1.87 20.52
CA VAL A 227 5.19 3.04 20.45
C VAL A 227 5.52 3.59 21.84
N SER A 228 4.57 3.57 22.77
CA SER A 228 4.80 4.00 24.15
C SER A 228 5.69 3.02 24.93
N CYS A 229 5.66 1.72 24.62
CA CYS A 229 6.64 0.73 25.10
C CYS A 229 8.06 0.92 24.53
N LEU A 230 8.22 1.73 23.46
CA LEU A 230 9.52 2.08 22.85
C LEU A 230 10.06 3.45 23.32
N GLY A 231 9.43 4.09 24.32
CA GLY A 231 9.90 5.32 24.95
C GLY A 231 11.25 5.14 25.68
N PRO A 232 12.00 6.24 25.95
CA PRO A 232 13.42 6.15 26.29
C PRO A 232 13.60 5.41 27.61
N SER A 233 14.20 4.22 27.52
CA SER A 233 14.74 3.51 28.67
C SER A 233 15.90 4.34 29.25
N THR A 234 15.57 5.25 30.16
CA THR A 234 16.53 5.86 31.06
C THR A 234 16.52 5.12 32.40
N THR A 235 17.71 4.62 32.75
CA THR A 235 18.24 4.22 34.08
C THR A 235 18.24 2.73 34.48
N GLY A 236 19.45 2.15 34.54
CA GLY A 236 19.84 1.10 35.51
C GLY A 236 20.37 -0.23 34.93
N PRO A 237 21.62 -0.66 35.24
CA PRO A 237 22.22 -1.88 34.68
C PRO A 237 21.95 -3.15 35.54
N HIS A 238 22.06 -4.32 34.89
CA HIS A 238 21.97 -5.71 35.40
C HIS A 238 20.53 -6.28 35.46
N LYS A 239 20.16 -7.42 34.85
CA LYS A 239 20.89 -8.63 34.39
C LYS A 239 20.14 -9.32 33.22
N HIS A 240 20.91 -10.10 32.45
CA HIS A 240 20.55 -11.21 31.53
C HIS A 240 19.29 -12.00 31.95
N ALA A 241 18.48 -12.61 31.06
CA ALA A 241 18.79 -13.38 29.86
C ALA A 241 17.47 -13.70 29.10
N GLY A 242 17.55 -13.86 27.77
CA GLY A 242 16.63 -14.73 27.01
C GLY A 242 15.56 -14.02 26.17
N GLN A 243 15.93 -13.56 24.98
CA GLN A 243 15.37 -14.11 23.73
C GLN A 243 16.12 -13.53 22.54
N GLU A 244 16.67 -14.43 21.74
CA GLU A 244 17.33 -14.16 20.48
C GLU A 244 16.29 -13.92 19.37
N ALA A 245 16.71 -13.07 18.43
CA ALA A 245 16.24 -12.99 17.05
C ALA A 245 14.84 -12.43 16.80
N GLU A 246 14.72 -11.10 16.91
CA GLU A 246 13.79 -10.32 16.08
C GLU A 246 14.59 -9.19 15.43
N GLY A 247 15.40 -9.57 14.44
CA GLY A 247 16.26 -8.68 13.67
C GLY A 247 16.13 -9.02 12.21
N ASP A 248 15.03 -8.60 11.58
CA ASP A 248 14.90 -8.23 10.17
C ASP A 248 13.42 -8.16 9.79
N LEU A 249 12.75 -7.05 10.11
CA LEU A 249 11.50 -6.68 9.42
C LEU A 249 11.28 -5.16 9.34
N ALA A 250 12.00 -4.37 10.15
CA ALA A 250 11.95 -2.90 10.10
C ALA A 250 12.84 -2.25 9.02
N ALA A 251 13.69 -3.01 8.32
CA ALA A 251 14.63 -2.47 7.32
C ALA A 251 14.05 -2.30 5.91
N VAL A 252 12.87 -2.89 5.60
CA VAL A 252 12.27 -2.82 4.25
C VAL A 252 11.23 -1.70 4.12
N SER A 253 10.82 -1.07 5.22
CA SER A 253 9.90 0.08 5.22
C SER A 253 10.61 1.44 5.28
N GLN A 254 11.93 1.49 5.10
CA GLN A 254 12.60 2.76 4.87
C GLN A 254 12.43 3.18 3.40
N PRO A 255 11.95 4.40 3.11
CA PRO A 255 12.02 4.91 1.75
C PRO A 255 13.48 4.91 1.31
N ALA A 256 13.74 4.38 0.11
CA ALA A 256 15.01 4.51 -0.58
C ALA A 256 15.27 5.99 -0.91
N HIS A 257 15.62 6.78 0.09
CA HIS A 257 16.19 8.11 -0.09
C HIS A 257 17.70 7.94 -0.24
N ARG A 258 18.15 7.81 -1.49
CA ARG A 258 19.47 8.26 -1.90
C ARG A 258 19.41 8.75 -3.34
N GLU A 259 19.81 10.02 -3.49
CA GLU A 259 20.18 10.72 -4.72
C GLU A 259 19.05 11.26 -5.60
N CYS A 260 18.58 12.46 -5.25
CA CYS A 260 18.29 13.50 -6.25
C CYS A 260 19.08 14.75 -5.84
N THR A 261 20.26 14.87 -6.43
CA THR A 261 21.20 15.98 -6.33
C THR A 261 20.52 17.27 -6.81
N HIS A 262 20.58 18.33 -5.99
CA HIS A 262 20.25 19.68 -6.41
C HIS A 262 21.18 20.14 -7.55
N PRO A 263 20.69 20.88 -8.56
CA PRO A 263 21.57 21.68 -9.40
C PRO A 263 22.09 22.87 -8.58
N GLN A 264 23.41 22.98 -8.50
CA GLN A 264 24.13 24.14 -7.95
C GLN A 264 23.65 25.42 -8.63
N ARG A 265 23.18 26.40 -7.83
CA ARG A 265 23.23 27.81 -8.24
C ARG A 265 24.64 28.30 -7.93
N ASP A 266 25.42 28.51 -8.98
CA ASP A 266 26.61 29.36 -8.89
C ASP A 266 26.15 30.80 -8.60
N GLN A 267 26.37 31.25 -7.36
CA GLN A 267 26.37 32.66 -7.01
C GLN A 267 27.78 33.20 -7.28
N GLU A 268 27.97 33.82 -8.43
CA GLU A 268 29.04 34.79 -8.63
C GLU A 268 28.75 36.02 -7.75
N VAL A 269 29.69 36.30 -6.85
CA VAL A 269 29.74 37.49 -6.00
C VAL A 269 30.41 38.61 -6.80
N PRO A 270 29.79 39.78 -7.01
CA PRO A 270 30.52 40.95 -7.48
C PRO A 270 31.16 41.65 -6.28
N GLN A 271 32.47 41.90 -6.40
CA GLN A 271 33.27 42.66 -5.45
C GLN A 271 32.88 44.16 -5.49
N ASP A 272 32.77 44.73 -4.30
CA ASP A 272 32.57 46.16 -4.04
C ASP A 272 33.95 46.84 -3.95
N GLU A 273 34.26 47.75 -4.87
CA GLU A 273 35.31 48.75 -4.70
C GLU A 273 34.78 50.15 -5.07
N GLY A 274 34.61 51.00 -4.05
CA GLY A 274 35.27 52.30 -3.99
C GLY A 274 34.67 53.52 -4.73
N THR A 275 33.96 54.34 -3.95
CA THR A 275 34.15 55.82 -3.81
C THR A 275 33.82 56.78 -5.00
N VAL A 276 32.63 57.42 -4.95
CA VAL A 276 32.27 58.89 -4.92
C VAL A 276 33.23 59.92 -5.58
N PRO A 277 32.83 61.11 -6.17
CA PRO A 277 31.54 61.84 -6.15
C PRO A 277 30.99 62.41 -7.50
N SER A 278 29.75 62.90 -7.37
CA SER A 278 29.05 64.02 -8.04
C SER A 278 29.80 64.92 -9.04
N GLU A 279 29.21 65.13 -10.23
CA GLU A 279 29.05 66.46 -10.82
C GLU A 279 28.00 66.49 -11.95
N SER A 280 27.44 67.68 -12.12
CA SER A 280 26.19 68.07 -12.78
C SER A 280 26.39 68.73 -14.15
N ILE A 281 25.61 68.35 -15.17
CA ILE A 281 25.35 69.14 -16.41
C ILE A 281 23.93 68.75 -16.94
N GLN A 282 22.89 69.61 -16.85
CA GLN A 282 22.36 70.57 -17.85
C GLN A 282 21.77 69.88 -19.11
N THR A 283 20.52 70.06 -19.56
CA THR A 283 19.72 71.24 -20.02
C THR A 283 18.32 70.73 -20.49
N PRO A 284 17.38 71.53 -21.04
CA PRO A 284 17.28 72.99 -21.16
C PRO A 284 16.13 73.62 -20.36
#